data_AF-A0A6N9R6Y4-F1
#
_entry.id   AF-A0A6N9R6Y4-F1
#
_cell.length_a   1.000
_cell.length_b   1.000
_cell.length_c   1.000
_cell.angle_alpha   90.00
_cell.angle_beta   90.00
_cell.angle_gamma   90.00
#
_symmetry.space_group_name_H-M   'P 1'
#
loop_
_entity.id
_entity.type
_entity.pdbx_description
1 polymer ?
#
loop_
_entity_poly.entity_id
_entity_poly.type
_entity_poly.pdbx_seq_one_letter_code
_entity_poly.pdbx_strand_id
1 'polypeptide(L)'
;MPEPIYKPTLLERLREQSDALRGQDTAKRRPVEEALSDIDRRLWRSFKWLDEALGHLEVIRPQVAHVFGLGSVLTITSPRYEQGFVSYRRKAYGGLELLEHVEVFYRMTQDKPIVLKVQPGAAVGIEERLRGAHLPYHYQTEQDEARVVRYGIFTVTPAVTASVKFAPDYRRQVIQVTLRNVDRFESVILEFTPEKLDEAALEDLIRFILGEANAFLRRAPLAGLGRRKAPEDSVEIQPVP
;
A
#
# COMPACT_ATOMS: atom_id res chain seq x y z
N MET A 1 6.27 42.30 -53.31
CA MET A 1 5.87 40.88 -53.22
C MET A 1 5.50 40.58 -51.79
N PRO A 2 4.34 39.98 -51.48
CA PRO A 2 4.02 39.63 -50.10
C PRO A 2 4.77 38.37 -49.68
N GLU A 3 5.42 38.39 -48.50
CA GLU A 3 6.09 37.23 -47.94
C GLU A 3 5.08 36.12 -47.59
N PRO A 4 5.38 34.84 -47.86
CA PRO A 4 4.48 33.76 -47.50
C PRO A 4 4.42 33.62 -45.97
N ILE A 5 3.21 33.76 -45.42
CA ILE A 5 2.94 33.51 -44.00
C ILE A 5 3.16 32.02 -43.75
N TYR A 6 4.32 31.67 -43.21
CA TYR A 6 4.63 30.29 -42.82
C TYR A 6 3.72 29.90 -41.65
N LYS A 7 2.74 29.03 -41.92
CA LYS A 7 1.94 28.40 -40.88
C LYS A 7 2.64 27.10 -40.50
N PRO A 8 3.15 26.96 -39.26
CA PRO A 8 3.82 25.75 -38.86
C PRO A 8 2.87 24.56 -38.98
N THR A 9 3.41 23.48 -39.55
CA THR A 9 2.70 22.22 -39.73
C THR A 9 2.32 21.65 -38.36
N LEU A 10 1.30 20.78 -38.35
CA LEU A 10 0.87 20.13 -37.11
C LEU A 10 2.02 19.34 -36.45
N LEU A 11 2.88 18.72 -37.27
CA LEU A 11 4.02 17.94 -36.79
C LEU A 11 5.08 18.82 -36.10
N GLU A 12 5.33 20.03 -36.61
CA GLU A 12 6.23 21.00 -35.98
C GLU A 12 5.66 21.50 -34.67
N ARG A 13 4.36 21.82 -34.62
CA ARG A 13 3.69 22.20 -33.37
C ARG A 13 3.72 21.08 -32.33
N LEU A 14 3.56 19.82 -32.75
CA LEU A 14 3.67 18.67 -31.84
C LEU A 14 5.10 18.42 -31.39
N ARG A 15 6.11 18.68 -32.23
CA ARG A 15 7.53 18.62 -31.83
C ARG A 15 7.87 19.70 -30.82
N GLU A 16 7.50 20.95 -31.09
CA GLU A 16 7.69 22.06 -30.15
C GLU A 16 6.97 21.81 -28.82
N GLN A 17 5.74 21.29 -28.85
CA GLN A 17 5.03 20.90 -27.63
C GLN A 17 5.70 19.75 -26.89
N SER A 18 6.17 18.72 -27.61
CA SER A 18 6.92 17.61 -27.03
C SER A 18 8.25 18.07 -26.42
N ASP A 19 8.99 18.93 -27.11
CA ASP A 19 10.29 19.44 -26.66
C ASP A 19 10.13 20.46 -25.54
N ALA A 20 9.06 21.25 -25.53
CA ALA A 20 8.70 22.12 -24.40
C ALA A 20 8.30 21.30 -23.16
N LEU A 21 7.54 20.21 -23.33
CA LEU A 21 7.19 19.31 -22.23
C LEU A 21 8.44 18.56 -21.70
N ARG A 22 9.30 18.06 -22.60
CA ARG A 22 10.58 17.43 -22.24
C ARG A 22 11.57 18.41 -21.60
N GLY A 23 11.59 19.65 -22.08
CA GLY A 23 12.40 20.76 -21.57
C GLY A 23 11.95 21.23 -20.18
N GLN A 24 10.65 21.19 -19.90
CA GLN A 24 10.11 21.45 -18.55
C GLN A 24 10.46 20.33 -17.55
N ASP A 25 10.58 19.07 -18.01
CA ASP A 25 11.04 17.94 -17.21
C ASP A 25 12.56 17.96 -16.91
N THR A 26 13.37 18.54 -17.80
CA THR A 26 14.81 18.73 -17.57
C THR A 26 15.13 19.99 -16.77
N ALA A 27 14.42 21.10 -16.96
CA ALA A 27 14.67 22.37 -16.29
C ALA A 27 14.29 22.40 -14.79
N LYS A 28 13.52 21.42 -14.30
CA LYS A 28 13.14 21.28 -12.87
C LYS A 28 14.09 20.41 -12.04
N ARG A 29 15.12 19.80 -12.63
CA ARG A 29 16.02 18.90 -11.91
C ARG A 29 17.03 19.72 -11.10
N ARG A 30 16.88 19.70 -9.76
CA ARG A 30 18.00 20.01 -8.84
C ARG A 30 19.22 19.16 -9.23
N PRO A 31 20.46 19.60 -8.92
CA PRO A 31 21.65 18.77 -9.11
C PRO A 31 21.37 17.34 -8.62
N VAL A 32 21.64 16.34 -9.47
CA VAL A 32 21.18 14.97 -9.23
C VAL A 32 21.58 14.48 -7.83
N GLU A 33 22.81 14.77 -7.41
CA GLU A 33 23.33 14.42 -6.07
C GLU A 33 22.57 15.10 -4.92
N GLU A 34 22.19 16.37 -5.05
CA GLU A 34 21.40 17.07 -4.02
C GLU A 34 20.00 16.48 -3.89
N ALA A 35 19.38 16.09 -5.01
CA ALA A 35 18.08 15.44 -5.00
C ALA A 35 18.14 14.03 -4.37
N LEU A 36 19.19 13.26 -4.66
CA LEU A 36 19.43 11.95 -4.04
C LEU A 36 19.59 12.09 -2.52
N SER A 37 20.42 13.04 -2.09
CA SER A 37 20.70 13.32 -0.67
C SER A 37 19.45 13.81 0.08
N ASP A 38 18.60 14.63 -0.55
CA ASP A 38 17.35 15.09 0.07
C ASP A 38 16.36 13.94 0.29
N ILE A 39 16.19 13.04 -0.69
CA ILE A 39 15.34 11.85 -0.55
C ILE A 39 15.85 10.94 0.57
N ASP A 40 17.15 10.66 0.60
CA ASP A 40 17.76 9.83 1.65
C ASP A 40 17.56 10.43 3.04
N ARG A 41 17.83 11.73 3.18
CA ARG A 41 17.64 12.46 4.45
C ARG A 41 16.19 12.41 4.92
N ARG A 42 15.23 12.55 4.00
CA ARG A 42 13.79 12.47 4.32
C ARG A 42 13.40 11.08 4.79
N LEU A 43 13.80 10.03 4.06
CA LEU A 43 13.54 8.65 4.46
C LEU A 43 14.17 8.32 5.81
N TRP A 44 15.38 8.82 6.08
CA TRP A 44 16.02 8.63 7.38
C TRP A 44 15.27 9.33 8.52
N ARG A 45 14.70 10.52 8.28
CA ARG A 45 13.82 11.19 9.24
C ARG A 45 12.53 10.40 9.45
N SER A 46 11.92 9.89 8.38
CA SER A 46 10.74 9.03 8.46
C SER A 46 11.01 7.77 9.27
N PHE A 47 12.17 7.12 9.07
CA PHE A 47 12.61 5.98 9.88
C PHE A 47 12.60 6.31 11.38
N LYS A 48 13.29 7.38 11.79
CA LYS A 48 13.38 7.77 13.20
C LYS A 48 12.03 8.09 13.81
N TRP A 49 11.20 8.84 13.08
CA TRP A 49 9.87 9.22 13.56
C TRP A 49 8.95 8.00 13.71
N LEU A 50 8.99 7.06 12.75
CA LEU A 50 8.19 5.84 12.80
C LEU A 50 8.66 4.90 13.93
N ASP A 51 9.97 4.81 14.15
CA ASP A 51 10.56 4.01 15.22
C ASP A 51 10.10 4.48 16.60
N GLU A 52 10.14 5.80 16.83
CA GLU A 52 9.61 6.43 18.04
C GLU A 52 8.10 6.19 18.22
N ALA A 53 7.32 6.40 17.15
CA ALA A 53 5.86 6.18 17.19
C ALA A 53 5.50 4.72 17.52
N LEU A 54 6.17 3.74 16.90
CA LEU A 54 5.93 2.32 17.18
C LEU A 54 6.35 1.94 18.61
N GLY A 55 7.42 2.53 19.13
CA GLY A 55 7.80 2.39 20.54
C GLY A 55 6.69 2.82 21.49
N HIS A 56 5.99 3.93 21.20
CA HIS A 56 4.82 4.34 21.97
C HIS A 56 3.63 3.37 21.80
N LEU A 57 3.36 2.89 20.59
CA LEU A 57 2.27 1.94 20.33
C LEU A 57 2.48 0.60 21.04
N GLU A 58 3.72 0.13 21.15
CA GLU A 58 4.06 -1.13 21.84
C GLU A 58 3.80 -1.06 23.35
N VAL A 59 3.96 0.13 23.94
CA VAL A 59 3.63 0.39 25.35
C VAL A 59 2.12 0.51 25.55
N ILE A 60 1.43 1.28 24.71
CA ILE A 60 -0.01 1.56 24.86
C ILE A 60 -0.87 0.34 24.49
N ARG A 61 -0.44 -0.43 23.48
CA ARG A 61 -1.20 -1.55 22.88
C ARG A 61 -2.66 -1.18 22.61
N PRO A 62 -2.92 -0.13 21.82
CA PRO A 62 -4.27 0.36 21.58
C PRO A 62 -5.11 -0.68 20.84
N GLN A 63 -6.41 -0.55 20.99
CA GLN A 63 -7.36 -1.23 20.11
C GLN A 63 -7.43 -0.48 18.79
N VAL A 64 -7.22 -1.19 17.69
CA VAL A 64 -7.28 -0.66 16.33
C VAL A 64 -8.73 -0.70 15.86
N ALA A 65 -9.23 0.34 15.19
CA ALA A 65 -10.63 0.42 14.77
C ALA A 65 -10.95 -0.37 13.48
N HIS A 66 -9.95 -0.95 12.83
CA HIS A 66 -10.12 -1.73 11.59
C HIS A 66 -10.94 -3.00 11.75
N VAL A 67 -11.51 -3.42 10.61
CA VAL A 67 -12.23 -4.68 10.45
C VAL A 67 -11.63 -5.45 9.29
N PHE A 68 -10.91 -6.52 9.59
CA PHE A 68 -10.25 -7.36 8.59
C PHE A 68 -11.18 -8.51 8.18
N GLY A 69 -11.82 -8.37 7.02
CA GLY A 69 -12.66 -9.41 6.44
C GLY A 69 -11.87 -10.32 5.48
N LEU A 70 -12.05 -11.64 5.61
CA LEU A 70 -11.55 -12.62 4.64
C LEU A 70 -12.74 -13.22 3.87
N GLY A 71 -13.41 -12.39 3.08
CA GLY A 71 -14.66 -12.77 2.40
C GLY A 71 -15.70 -13.34 3.37
N SER A 72 -16.29 -14.49 3.04
CA SER A 72 -17.23 -15.20 3.91
C SER A 72 -16.55 -16.15 4.92
N VAL A 73 -15.22 -16.15 5.02
CA VAL A 73 -14.48 -17.09 5.88
C VAL A 73 -14.52 -16.65 7.34
N LEU A 74 -14.02 -15.44 7.61
CA LEU A 74 -13.96 -14.88 8.95
C LEU A 74 -13.84 -13.36 8.91
N THR A 75 -14.03 -12.73 10.06
CA THR A 75 -13.79 -11.32 10.27
C THR A 75 -13.07 -11.11 11.59
N ILE A 76 -12.01 -10.32 11.59
CA ILE A 76 -11.28 -9.88 12.78
C ILE A 76 -11.67 -8.43 13.02
N THR A 77 -12.48 -8.18 14.05
CA THR A 77 -13.02 -6.86 14.36
C THR A 77 -12.24 -6.22 15.50
N SER A 78 -11.69 -5.05 15.22
CA SER A 78 -11.00 -4.22 16.20
C SER A 78 -9.89 -4.95 16.99
N PRO A 79 -8.86 -5.48 16.29
CA PRO A 79 -7.76 -6.17 16.94
C PRO A 79 -6.91 -5.20 17.78
N ARG A 80 -6.17 -5.74 18.74
CA ARG A 80 -5.24 -4.97 19.58
C ARG A 80 -3.86 -4.97 18.95
N TYR A 81 -3.21 -3.80 18.92
CA TYR A 81 -1.80 -3.72 18.57
C TYR A 81 -0.96 -4.53 19.57
N GLU A 82 -0.09 -5.40 19.08
CA GLU A 82 0.73 -6.28 19.91
C GLU A 82 2.18 -5.79 19.98
N GLN A 83 2.82 -5.66 18.82
CA GLN A 83 4.22 -5.27 18.67
C GLN A 83 4.51 -4.80 17.24
N GLY A 84 5.62 -4.10 17.06
CA GLY A 84 6.10 -3.70 15.75
C GLY A 84 7.49 -3.09 15.81
N PHE A 85 8.12 -2.93 14.66
CA PHE A 85 9.47 -2.37 14.53
C PHE A 85 9.65 -1.73 13.15
N VAL A 86 10.65 -0.86 13.03
CA VAL A 86 11.10 -0.33 11.74
C VAL A 86 12.44 -0.95 11.40
N SER A 87 12.59 -1.34 10.14
CA SER A 87 13.84 -1.79 9.55
C SER A 87 14.22 -0.91 8.38
N TYR A 88 15.49 -0.94 7.99
CA TYR A 88 15.96 -0.27 6.80
C TYR A 88 17.07 -1.06 6.14
N ARG A 89 17.27 -0.81 4.85
CA ARG A 89 18.39 -1.36 4.08
C ARG A 89 19.06 -0.25 3.31
N ARG A 90 20.39 -0.29 3.24
CA ARG A 90 21.21 0.61 2.42
C ARG A 90 21.82 -0.13 1.23
N LYS A 91 22.08 0.61 0.16
CA LYS A 91 22.70 0.11 -1.07
C LYS A 91 23.50 1.22 -1.74
N ALA A 92 24.61 0.85 -2.37
CA ALA A 92 25.39 1.76 -3.19
C ALA A 92 24.60 2.20 -4.44
N TYR A 93 24.53 3.50 -4.69
CA TYR A 93 23.90 4.12 -5.84
C TYR A 93 24.76 5.31 -6.30
N GLY A 94 25.35 5.21 -7.50
CA GLY A 94 26.18 6.28 -8.07
C GLY A 94 27.39 6.67 -7.21
N GLY A 95 27.95 5.74 -6.42
CA GLY A 95 29.06 6.00 -5.50
C GLY A 95 28.66 6.49 -4.12
N LEU A 96 27.38 6.77 -3.87
CA LEU A 96 26.81 7.11 -2.57
C LEU A 96 26.14 5.89 -1.94
N GLU A 97 26.20 5.76 -0.62
CA GLU A 97 25.45 4.74 0.11
C GLU A 97 24.10 5.32 0.55
N LEU A 98 23.02 4.91 -0.11
CA LEU A 98 21.68 5.45 0.08
C LEU A 98 20.70 4.37 0.59
N LEU A 99 19.59 4.79 1.18
CA LEU A 99 18.51 3.90 1.61
C LEU A 99 17.85 3.22 0.41
N GLU A 100 17.93 1.89 0.36
CA GLU A 100 17.18 1.07 -0.58
C GLU A 100 15.70 0.99 -0.19
N HIS A 101 15.40 0.91 1.12
CA HIS A 101 14.06 1.08 1.66
C HIS A 101 14.08 1.27 3.18
N VAL A 102 12.97 1.79 3.69
CA VAL A 102 12.55 1.73 5.09
C VAL A 102 11.27 0.89 5.14
N GLU A 103 11.18 -0.07 6.06
CA GLU A 103 10.02 -0.95 6.16
C GLU A 103 9.58 -1.09 7.61
N VAL A 104 8.31 -0.73 7.85
CA VAL A 104 7.60 -0.91 9.11
C VAL A 104 6.93 -2.27 9.08
N PHE A 105 7.11 -3.05 10.15
CA PHE A 105 6.37 -4.28 10.40
C PHE A 105 5.63 -4.15 11.72
N TYR A 106 4.38 -4.59 11.75
CA TYR A 106 3.63 -4.66 13.00
C TYR A 106 2.63 -5.81 12.99
N ARG A 107 2.24 -6.22 14.19
CA ARG A 107 1.29 -7.31 14.41
C ARG A 107 0.17 -6.84 15.32
N MET A 108 -1.03 -7.28 14.98
CA MET A 108 -2.25 -7.04 15.74
C MET A 108 -2.92 -8.37 16.05
N THR A 109 -3.48 -8.53 17.24
CA THR A 109 -4.05 -9.79 17.70
C THR A 109 -5.42 -9.62 18.37
N GLN A 110 -6.16 -10.73 18.49
CA GLN A 110 -7.26 -10.85 19.45
C GLN A 110 -7.05 -12.08 20.32
N ASP A 111 -7.52 -12.01 21.57
CA ASP A 111 -7.27 -13.08 22.55
C ASP A 111 -8.03 -14.36 22.22
N LYS A 112 -9.23 -14.24 21.61
CA LYS A 112 -10.12 -15.37 21.37
C LYS A 112 -9.88 -15.97 19.97
N PRO A 113 -9.48 -17.25 19.86
CA PRO A 113 -9.41 -17.93 18.58
C PRO A 113 -10.76 -17.98 17.87
N ILE A 114 -10.73 -17.92 16.54
CA ILE A 114 -11.91 -18.06 15.69
C ILE A 114 -12.03 -19.52 15.27
N VAL A 115 -13.15 -20.16 15.61
CA VAL A 115 -13.40 -21.56 15.25
C VAL A 115 -14.33 -21.61 14.04
N LEU A 116 -13.87 -22.25 12.96
CA LEU A 116 -14.64 -22.47 11.75
C LEU A 116 -14.96 -23.96 11.62
N LYS A 117 -16.25 -24.29 11.62
CA LYS A 117 -16.74 -25.65 11.36
C LYS A 117 -17.25 -25.71 9.92
N VAL A 118 -16.59 -26.52 9.09
CA VAL A 118 -16.83 -26.54 7.64
C VAL A 118 -17.11 -27.94 7.13
N GLN A 119 -17.86 -28.03 6.05
CA GLN A 119 -18.10 -29.29 5.36
C GLN A 119 -16.79 -29.81 4.75
N PRO A 120 -16.57 -31.14 4.67
CA PRO A 120 -15.32 -31.71 4.16
C PRO A 120 -14.92 -31.19 2.77
N GLY A 121 -15.90 -31.02 1.86
CA GLY A 121 -15.67 -30.50 0.51
C GLY A 121 -15.24 -29.03 0.45
N ALA A 122 -15.43 -28.24 1.52
CA ALA A 122 -15.05 -26.83 1.59
C ALA A 122 -13.69 -26.60 2.28
N ALA A 123 -13.13 -27.61 2.95
CA ALA A 123 -11.94 -27.45 3.80
C ALA A 123 -10.73 -26.91 3.02
N VAL A 124 -10.45 -27.44 1.83
CA VAL A 124 -9.30 -27.03 1.01
C VAL A 124 -9.38 -25.55 0.63
N GLY A 125 -10.53 -25.07 0.15
CA GLY A 125 -10.69 -23.67 -0.23
C GLY A 125 -10.68 -22.70 0.96
N ILE A 126 -11.02 -23.16 2.16
CA ILE A 126 -10.86 -22.36 3.40
C ILE A 126 -9.39 -22.30 3.79
N GLU A 127 -8.69 -23.43 3.72
CA GLU A 127 -7.26 -23.52 4.01
C GLU A 127 -6.42 -22.60 3.10
N GLU A 128 -6.67 -22.64 1.80
CA GLU A 128 -6.00 -21.76 0.82
C GLU A 128 -6.22 -20.28 1.13
N ARG A 129 -7.44 -19.89 1.50
CA ARG A 129 -7.76 -18.51 1.88
C ARG A 129 -7.04 -18.09 3.16
N LEU A 130 -7.00 -18.93 4.18
CA LEU A 130 -6.28 -18.65 5.43
C LEU A 130 -4.77 -18.52 5.18
N ARG A 131 -4.18 -19.38 4.35
CA ARG A 131 -2.77 -19.28 3.94
C ARG A 131 -2.50 -18.00 3.15
N GLY A 132 -3.36 -17.64 2.21
CA GLY A 132 -3.23 -16.40 1.43
C GLY A 132 -3.29 -15.14 2.31
N ALA A 133 -4.10 -15.18 3.38
CA ALA A 133 -4.16 -14.12 4.39
C ALA A 133 -3.03 -14.16 5.42
N HIS A 134 -2.13 -15.14 5.35
CA HIS A 134 -1.06 -15.39 6.33
C HIS A 134 -1.57 -15.55 7.78
N LEU A 135 -2.78 -16.08 7.95
CA LEU A 135 -3.36 -16.32 9.27
C LEU A 135 -2.90 -17.67 9.84
N PRO A 136 -2.37 -17.73 11.08
CA PRO A 136 -2.06 -18.99 11.73
C PRO A 136 -3.35 -19.77 12.06
N TYR A 137 -3.35 -21.08 11.80
CA TYR A 137 -4.47 -21.96 12.13
C TYR A 137 -4.00 -23.36 12.52
N HIS A 138 -4.86 -24.06 13.27
CA HIS A 138 -4.80 -25.50 13.46
C HIS A 138 -6.01 -26.15 12.81
N TYR A 139 -5.83 -27.29 12.14
CA TYR A 139 -6.90 -28.03 11.49
C TYR A 139 -7.03 -29.44 12.07
N GLN A 140 -8.27 -29.83 12.36
CA GLN A 140 -8.62 -31.17 12.80
C GLN A 140 -9.94 -31.62 12.17
N THR A 141 -10.23 -32.91 12.22
CA THR A 141 -11.49 -33.48 11.72
C THR A 141 -12.34 -33.99 12.85
N GLU A 142 -13.64 -33.74 12.78
CA GLU A 142 -14.64 -34.33 13.66
C GLU A 142 -15.20 -35.57 12.95
N GLN A 143 -14.96 -36.74 13.52
CA GLN A 143 -15.48 -38.01 13.01
C GLN A 143 -16.74 -38.42 13.79
N ASP A 144 -17.67 -39.10 13.12
CA ASP A 144 -18.79 -39.76 13.79
C ASP A 144 -18.39 -41.12 14.40
N GLU A 145 -19.34 -41.81 15.02
CA GLU A 145 -19.13 -43.13 15.64
C GLU A 145 -18.67 -44.19 14.62
N ALA A 146 -18.95 -43.99 13.33
CA ALA A 146 -18.51 -44.84 12.23
C ALA A 146 -17.14 -44.44 11.65
N ARG A 147 -16.43 -43.50 12.29
CA ARG A 147 -15.15 -42.92 11.83
C ARG A 147 -15.24 -42.17 10.50
N VAL A 148 -16.44 -41.74 10.10
CA VAL A 148 -16.63 -40.91 8.90
C VAL A 148 -16.42 -39.45 9.29
N VAL A 149 -15.58 -38.75 8.53
CA VAL A 149 -15.34 -37.31 8.75
C VAL A 149 -16.61 -36.54 8.45
N ARG A 150 -17.20 -35.96 9.49
CA ARG A 150 -18.43 -35.17 9.39
C ARG A 150 -18.14 -33.70 9.12
N TYR A 151 -17.09 -33.17 9.74
CA TYR A 151 -16.68 -31.78 9.59
C TYR A 151 -15.16 -31.61 9.68
N GLY A 152 -14.65 -30.60 8.98
CA GLY A 152 -13.35 -30.01 9.27
C GLY A 152 -13.51 -28.87 10.29
N ILE A 153 -12.61 -28.78 11.26
CA ILE A 153 -12.58 -27.72 12.27
C ILE A 153 -11.26 -26.98 12.13
N PHE A 154 -11.34 -25.70 11.80
CA PHE A 154 -10.20 -24.79 11.84
C PHE A 154 -10.28 -23.96 13.12
N THR A 155 -9.20 -23.97 13.90
CA THR A 155 -8.99 -23.05 15.02
C THR A 155 -7.98 -22.00 14.55
N VAL A 156 -8.46 -20.83 14.17
CA VAL A 156 -7.66 -19.74 13.62
C VAL A 156 -7.24 -18.80 14.74
N THR A 157 -5.94 -18.50 14.83
CA THR A 157 -5.43 -17.44 15.69
C THR A 157 -5.61 -16.11 14.96
N PRO A 158 -6.41 -15.17 15.50
CA PRO A 158 -6.66 -13.88 14.86
C PRO A 158 -5.46 -12.95 15.04
N ALA A 159 -4.38 -13.23 14.32
CA ALA A 159 -3.14 -12.47 14.33
C ALA A 159 -2.85 -11.92 12.93
N VAL A 160 -3.06 -10.62 12.75
CA VAL A 160 -2.80 -9.91 11.48
C VAL A 160 -1.39 -9.35 11.51
N THR A 161 -0.56 -9.78 10.56
CA THR A 161 0.76 -9.18 10.30
C THR A 161 0.67 -8.24 9.12
N ALA A 162 1.09 -6.99 9.35
CA ALA A 162 1.01 -5.90 8.39
C ALA A 162 2.38 -5.26 8.17
N SER A 163 2.57 -4.65 6.99
CA SER A 163 3.79 -3.91 6.68
C SER A 163 3.53 -2.67 5.83
N VAL A 164 4.42 -1.70 6.00
CA VAL A 164 4.48 -0.46 5.23
C VAL A 164 5.91 -0.27 4.75
N LYS A 165 6.12 -0.35 3.43
CA LYS A 165 7.45 -0.23 2.83
C LYS A 165 7.58 1.05 2.03
N PHE A 166 8.55 1.88 2.39
CA PHE A 166 8.97 3.08 1.67
C PHE A 166 10.20 2.75 0.83
N ALA A 167 10.04 2.68 -0.48
CA ALA A 167 11.12 2.40 -1.43
C ALA A 167 11.31 3.60 -2.38
N PRO A 168 12.44 4.33 -2.29
CA PRO A 168 12.73 5.42 -3.22
C PRO A 168 13.03 4.89 -4.63
N ASP A 169 12.40 5.49 -5.63
CA ASP A 169 12.91 5.50 -7.00
C ASP A 169 13.73 6.77 -7.20
N TYR A 170 15.04 6.64 -6.98
CA TYR A 170 16.00 7.72 -7.14
C TYR A 170 16.09 8.30 -8.56
N ARG A 171 15.69 7.54 -9.59
CA ARG A 171 15.68 8.02 -10.98
C ARG A 171 14.46 8.88 -11.25
N ARG A 172 13.30 8.44 -10.78
CA ARG A 172 12.02 9.14 -10.93
C ARG A 172 11.78 10.21 -9.85
N GLN A 173 12.63 10.26 -8.83
CA GLN A 173 12.49 11.14 -7.67
C GLN A 173 11.14 10.99 -6.96
N VAL A 174 10.68 9.75 -6.83
CA VAL A 174 9.44 9.41 -6.10
C VAL A 174 9.74 8.38 -5.02
N ILE A 175 8.87 8.29 -4.03
CA ILE A 175 8.91 7.27 -2.99
C ILE A 175 7.68 6.38 -3.17
N GLN A 176 7.90 5.14 -3.54
CA GLN A 176 6.86 4.14 -3.61
C GLN A 176 6.56 3.64 -2.20
N VAL A 177 5.30 3.78 -1.76
CA VAL A 177 4.84 3.28 -0.47
C VAL A 177 3.94 2.08 -0.71
N THR A 178 4.39 0.91 -0.27
CA THR A 178 3.63 -0.35 -0.37
C THR A 178 3.04 -0.69 0.99
N LEU A 179 1.72 -0.71 1.06
CA LEU A 179 0.94 -1.12 2.21
C LEU A 179 0.56 -2.58 2.03
N ARG A 180 0.67 -3.39 3.08
CA ARG A 180 0.21 -4.78 3.09
C ARG A 180 -0.52 -5.06 4.39
N ASN A 181 -1.74 -5.57 4.29
CA ASN A 181 -2.57 -5.95 5.43
C ASN A 181 -2.84 -4.79 6.42
N VAL A 182 -2.83 -3.53 5.97
CA VAL A 182 -2.93 -2.37 6.86
C VAL A 182 -4.36 -2.14 7.35
N ASP A 183 -5.33 -2.14 6.43
CA ASP A 183 -6.76 -2.00 6.70
C ASP A 183 -7.57 -3.26 6.31
N ARG A 184 -7.10 -4.00 5.31
CA ARG A 184 -7.70 -5.25 4.79
C ARG A 184 -6.60 -6.23 4.39
N PHE A 185 -6.93 -7.52 4.20
CA PHE A 185 -6.01 -8.54 3.69
C PHE A 185 -5.64 -8.35 2.20
N GLU A 186 -5.07 -7.19 1.88
CA GLU A 186 -4.75 -6.73 0.53
C GLU A 186 -3.41 -5.98 0.54
N SER A 187 -2.94 -5.64 -0.66
CA SER A 187 -1.80 -4.75 -0.84
C SER A 187 -2.18 -3.54 -1.68
N VAL A 188 -1.71 -2.37 -1.24
CA VAL A 188 -1.95 -1.08 -1.91
C VAL A 188 -0.60 -0.42 -2.15
N ILE A 189 -0.39 0.11 -3.35
CA ILE A 189 0.84 0.82 -3.72
C ILE A 189 0.49 2.28 -4.01
N LEU A 190 1.22 3.19 -3.39
CA LEU A 190 1.11 4.63 -3.54
C LEU A 190 2.43 5.21 -4.04
N GLU A 191 2.38 6.29 -4.82
CA GLU A 191 3.56 7.03 -5.24
C GLU A 191 3.57 8.44 -4.63
N PHE A 192 4.52 8.71 -3.74
CA PHE A 192 4.70 10.02 -3.11
C PHE A 192 5.81 10.82 -3.80
N THR A 193 5.64 12.13 -3.94
CA THR A 193 6.81 13.00 -4.10
C THR A 193 7.51 13.17 -2.75
N PRO A 194 8.83 13.40 -2.71
CA PRO A 194 9.59 13.48 -1.46
C PRO A 194 9.07 14.57 -0.51
N GLU A 195 8.53 15.66 -1.04
CA GLU A 195 7.97 16.76 -0.25
C GLU A 195 6.65 16.40 0.43
N LYS A 196 5.90 15.44 -0.14
CA LYS A 196 4.61 14.98 0.41
C LYS A 196 4.76 13.92 1.50
N LEU A 197 5.95 13.35 1.66
CA LEU A 197 6.30 12.48 2.79
C LEU A 197 6.87 13.33 3.93
N ASP A 198 6.04 14.20 4.47
CA ASP A 198 6.32 15.02 5.64
C ASP A 198 5.79 14.36 6.92
N GLU A 199 6.04 14.99 8.07
CA GLU A 199 5.58 14.49 9.36
C GLU A 199 4.06 14.31 9.42
N ALA A 200 3.30 15.24 8.83
CA ALA A 200 1.84 15.13 8.77
C ALA A 200 1.38 13.90 7.96
N ALA A 201 2.13 13.48 6.94
CA ALA A 201 1.87 12.24 6.22
C ALA A 201 2.18 11.00 7.07
N LEU A 202 3.21 11.05 7.91
CA LEU A 202 3.52 9.95 8.84
C LEU A 202 2.48 9.86 9.97
N GLU A 203 2.00 11.00 10.48
CA GLU A 203 0.90 11.03 11.44
C GLU A 203 -0.38 10.45 10.84
N ASP A 204 -0.74 10.87 9.61
CA ASP A 204 -1.86 10.28 8.88
C ASP A 204 -1.69 8.78 8.67
N LEU A 205 -0.46 8.29 8.46
CA LEU A 205 -0.19 6.86 8.38
C LEU A 205 -0.45 6.15 9.72
N ILE A 206 0.01 6.69 10.84
CA ILE A 206 -0.26 6.08 12.15
C ILE A 206 -1.76 6.07 12.45
N ARG A 207 -2.46 7.17 12.19
CA ARG A 207 -3.93 7.22 12.27
C ARG A 207 -4.57 6.18 11.36
N PHE A 208 -4.06 6.02 10.14
CA PHE A 208 -4.53 4.99 9.23
C PHE A 208 -4.27 3.59 9.79
N ILE A 209 -3.10 3.28 10.37
CA ILE A 209 -2.81 2.00 11.03
C ILE A 209 -3.80 1.73 12.17
N LEU A 210 -4.15 2.77 12.94
CA LEU A 210 -5.08 2.68 14.07
C LEU A 210 -6.56 2.63 13.64
N GLY A 211 -6.86 2.80 12.34
CA GLY A 211 -8.24 2.87 11.84
C GLY A 211 -8.97 4.17 12.19
N GLU A 212 -8.21 5.22 12.53
CA GLU A 212 -8.73 6.54 12.82
C GLU A 212 -8.94 7.37 11.55
N ALA A 213 -9.65 8.50 11.69
CA ALA A 213 -9.83 9.45 10.60
C ALA A 213 -8.49 10.03 10.16
N ASN A 214 -8.16 9.83 8.88
CA ASN A 214 -6.89 10.21 8.28
C ASN A 214 -7.07 10.64 6.83
N ALA A 215 -6.04 11.26 6.27
CA ALA A 215 -5.96 11.62 4.86
C ALA A 215 -4.89 10.82 4.09
N PHE A 216 -4.32 9.76 4.66
CA PHE A 216 -3.11 9.12 4.13
C PHE A 216 -3.23 8.68 2.67
N LEU A 217 -4.28 7.90 2.35
CA LEU A 217 -4.52 7.40 0.99
C LEU A 217 -4.85 8.52 -0.02
N ARG A 218 -5.22 9.73 0.45
CA ARG A 218 -5.52 10.88 -0.41
C ARG A 218 -4.28 11.73 -0.70
N ARG A 219 -3.19 11.53 0.04
CA ARG A 219 -1.94 12.31 -0.11
C ARG A 219 -1.13 11.92 -1.35
N ALA A 220 -1.38 10.75 -1.90
CA ALA A 220 -0.65 10.21 -3.04
C ALA A 220 -1.59 9.48 -4.01
N PRO A 221 -1.35 9.55 -5.33
CA PRO A 221 -2.04 8.70 -6.28
C PRO A 221 -1.73 7.22 -6.05
N LEU A 222 -2.73 6.38 -6.29
CA LEU A 222 -2.57 4.93 -6.36
C LEU A 222 -1.70 4.58 -7.57
N ALA A 223 -0.57 3.90 -7.32
CA ALA A 223 0.32 3.44 -8.37
C ALA A 223 -0.35 2.29 -9.14
N GLY A 224 -0.41 2.40 -10.47
CA GLY A 224 -0.97 1.34 -11.33
C GLY A 224 -2.45 1.49 -11.68
N LEU A 225 -3.18 2.47 -11.13
CA LEU A 225 -4.43 2.95 -11.74
C LEU A 225 -4.08 3.93 -12.87
N GLY A 226 -3.61 3.36 -13.98
CA GLY A 226 -3.57 4.09 -15.23
C GLY A 226 -4.94 4.72 -15.48
N ARG A 227 -4.94 5.98 -15.94
CA ARG A 227 -6.07 6.65 -16.57
C ARG A 227 -6.81 5.64 -17.47
N ARG A 228 -7.87 5.01 -16.97
CA ARG A 228 -8.93 4.53 -17.85
C ARG A 228 -9.60 5.79 -18.32
N LYS A 229 -9.22 6.23 -19.53
CA LYS A 229 -10.00 7.16 -20.33
C LYS A 229 -11.44 6.62 -20.28
N ALA A 230 -12.36 7.42 -19.75
CA ALA A 230 -13.78 7.08 -19.80
C ALA A 230 -14.11 6.80 -21.28
N PRO A 231 -14.84 5.72 -21.60
CA PRO A 231 -15.41 5.61 -22.93
C PRO A 231 -16.45 6.73 -23.06
N GLU A 232 -16.15 7.72 -23.90
CA GLU A 232 -17.15 8.61 -24.48
C GLU A 232 -17.97 7.77 -25.46
N ASP A 233 -18.95 7.03 -24.95
CA ASP A 233 -20.09 6.57 -25.76
C ASP A 233 -21.31 7.38 -25.32
N SER A 234 -21.38 8.61 -25.82
CA SER A 234 -22.62 9.37 -25.90
C SER A 234 -23.46 8.75 -27.02
N VAL A 235 -24.25 7.72 -26.71
CA VAL A 235 -25.34 7.32 -27.59
C VAL A 235 -26.43 8.37 -27.45
N GLU A 236 -26.43 9.31 -28.40
CA GLU A 236 -27.54 10.21 -28.67
C GLU A 236 -28.75 9.38 -29.11
N ILE A 237 -29.69 9.15 -28.20
CA ILE A 237 -31.02 8.62 -28.56
C ILE A 237 -31.85 9.82 -29.02
N GLN A 238 -32.00 9.98 -30.33
CA GLN A 238 -33.01 10.87 -30.89
C GLN A 238 -34.41 10.30 -30.64
N PRO A 239 -35.40 11.11 -30.21
CA PRO A 239 -36.79 10.70 -30.22
C PRO A 239 -37.32 10.77 -31.65
N VAL A 240 -37.89 9.66 -32.13
CA VAL A 240 -38.63 9.60 -33.40
C VAL A 240 -40.09 10.04 -33.13
N PRO A 241 -40.73 10.80 -34.04
CA PRO A 241 -42.02 11.48 -33.86
C PRO A 241 -43.23 10.60 -33.53
#